data_AF-A0A7Y5V2T4-F1
#
_entry.id   AF-A0A7Y5V2T4-F1
#
_cell.length_a   1.000
_cell.length_b   1.000
_cell.length_c   1.000
_cell.angle_alpha   90.00
_cell.angle_beta   90.00
_cell.angle_gamma   90.00
#
_symmetry.space_group_name_H-M   'P 1'
#
loop_
_entity.id
_entity.type
_entity.pdbx_description
1 polymer ?
#
loop_
_entity_poly.entity_id
_entity_poly.type
_entity_poly.pdbx_seq_one_letter_code
_entity_poly.pdbx_strand_id
1 'polypeptide(L)' 'MADVNIETLAETENYAAWKSVEPDGELVYHVEIGSVTLHFFQEEWDELVVLITAAAESGGDAEDGE' A
#
# COMPACT_ATOMS: atom_id res chain seq x y z
N MET A 1 0.81 -22.79 -16.92
CA MET A 1 0.72 -22.28 -15.55
C MET A 1 0.27 -20.85 -15.67
N ALA A 2 -0.85 -20.51 -15.04
CA ALA A 2 -1.21 -19.12 -14.79
C ALA A 2 -0.12 -18.57 -13.86
N ASP A 3 0.72 -17.67 -14.37
CA ASP A 3 1.84 -17.10 -13.62
C ASP A 3 1.32 -15.88 -12.87
N VAL A 4 1.22 -15.97 -11.54
CA VAL A 4 0.92 -14.81 -10.70
C VAL A 4 2.19 -13.99 -10.59
N ASN A 5 2.17 -12.78 -11.13
CA ASN A 5 3.34 -11.90 -11.10
C ASN A 5 3.29 -11.03 -9.84
N ILE A 6 4.30 -11.15 -8.97
CA ILE A 6 4.38 -10.37 -7.73
C ILE A 6 5.46 -9.30 -7.88
N GLU A 7 5.13 -8.06 -7.51
CA GLU A 7 6.04 -6.92 -7.50
C GLU A 7 5.99 -6.20 -6.14
N THR A 8 7.14 -6.10 -5.47
CA THR A 8 7.28 -5.30 -4.25
C THR A 8 7.29 -3.82 -4.60
N LEU A 9 6.42 -3.05 -3.93
CA LEU A 9 6.31 -1.60 -4.09
C LEU A 9 7.18 -0.86 -3.07
N ALA A 10 7.11 -1.29 -1.81
CA ALA A 10 7.90 -0.74 -0.72
C ALA A 10 7.99 -1.74 0.43
N GLU A 11 9.10 -1.72 1.16
CA GLU A 11 9.24 -2.48 2.41
C GLU A 11 10.04 -1.67 3.43
N THR A 12 9.71 -1.89 4.69
CA THR A 12 10.40 -1.35 5.86
C THR A 12 10.61 -2.50 6.84
N GLU A 13 11.20 -2.23 8.01
CA GLU A 13 11.46 -3.27 9.01
C GLU A 13 10.20 -4.02 9.48
N ASN A 14 9.03 -3.37 9.51
CA ASN A 14 7.79 -3.95 10.07
C ASN A 14 6.60 -3.93 9.10
N TYR A 15 6.76 -3.36 7.91
CA TYR A 15 5.69 -3.15 6.95
C TYR A 15 6.16 -3.47 5.55
N ALA A 16 5.32 -4.10 4.75
CA ALA A 16 5.57 -4.31 3.32
C ALA A 16 4.33 -3.99 2.50
N ALA A 17 4.54 -3.44 1.31
CA ALA A 17 3.52 -3.22 0.31
C ALA A 17 3.97 -3.85 -1.01
N TRP A 18 3.13 -4.68 -1.60
CA TRP A 18 3.39 -5.37 -2.86
C TRP A 18 2.10 -5.55 -3.65
N LYS A 19 2.22 -5.80 -4.95
CA LYS A 19 1.07 -6.08 -5.82
C LYS A 19 1.23 -7.43 -6.49
N SER A 20 0.11 -8.09 -6.76
CA SER A 20 0.04 -9.27 -7.61
C SER A 20 -0.80 -9.00 -8.84
N VAL A 21 -0.33 -9.48 -9.98
CA VAL A 21 -1.09 -9.58 -11.23
C VAL A 21 -1.66 -10.99 -11.30
N GLU A 22 -2.97 -11.11 -11.13
CA GLU A 22 -3.72 -12.35 -11.31
C GLU A 22 -3.67 -12.79 -12.79
N PRO A 23 -3.88 -14.09 -13.09
CA PRO A 23 -3.77 -14.59 -14.46
C PRO A 23 -4.84 -14.07 -15.43
N ASP A 24 -5.95 -13.53 -14.91
CA ASP A 24 -6.97 -12.80 -15.67
C ASP A 24 -6.62 -11.32 -15.91
N GLY A 25 -5.51 -10.84 -15.33
CA GLY A 25 -5.03 -9.46 -15.45
C GLY A 25 -5.49 -8.52 -14.35
N GLU A 26 -6.26 -9.01 -13.36
CA GLU A 26 -6.64 -8.23 -12.19
C GLU A 26 -5.44 -7.89 -11.31
N LEU A 27 -5.38 -6.63 -10.87
CA LEU A 27 -4.33 -6.11 -9.99
C LEU A 27 -4.85 -6.06 -8.55
N VAL A 28 -4.16 -6.78 -7.66
CA VAL A 28 -4.46 -6.78 -6.22
C VAL A 28 -3.25 -6.28 -5.45
N TYR A 29 -3.48 -5.28 -4.61
CA TYR A 29 -2.47 -4.67 -3.75
C TYR A 29 -2.56 -5.25 -2.35
N HIS A 30 -1.39 -5.44 -1.75
CA HIS A 30 -1.22 -6.11 -0.48
C HIS A 30 -0.40 -5.20 0.45
N VAL A 31 -0.90 -4.98 1.65
CA VAL A 31 -0.15 -4.30 2.72
C VAL A 31 -0.04 -5.24 3.91
N GLU A 32 1.18 -5.61 4.25
CA GLU A 32 1.50 -6.42 5.41
C GLU A 32 1.88 -5.50 6.58
N ILE A 33 1.15 -5.66 7.68
CA ILE A 33 1.28 -4.87 8.90
C ILE A 33 1.34 -5.83 10.09
N GLY A 34 2.54 -6.18 10.53
CA GLY A 34 2.75 -7.12 11.62
C GLY A 34 2.09 -8.48 11.34
N SER A 35 0.95 -8.76 11.98
CA SER A 35 0.21 -10.03 11.84
C SER A 35 -1.02 -9.95 10.93
N VAL A 36 -1.21 -8.84 10.20
CA VAL A 36 -2.36 -8.61 9.33
C VAL A 36 -1.89 -8.31 7.92
N THR A 37 -2.58 -8.88 6.93
CA THR A 37 -2.42 -8.52 5.52
C THR A 37 -3.73 -7.93 5.03
N LEU A 38 -3.66 -6.71 4.50
CA LEU A 38 -4.79 -6.04 3.87
C LEU A 38 -4.69 -6.23 2.37
N HIS A 39 -5.81 -6.55 1.73
CA HIS A 39 -5.93 -6.75 0.29
C HIS A 39 -6.84 -5.66 -0.28
N PHE A 40 -6.42 -5.08 -1.39
CA PHE A 40 -7.14 -3.99 -2.05
C PHE A 40 -7.21 -4.24 -3.55
N PHE A 41 -8.36 -3.99 -4.16
CA PHE A 41 -8.43 -3.80 -5.60
C PHE A 41 -7.78 -2.48 -5.99
N GLN A 42 -7.51 -2.30 -7.29
CA GLN A 42 -6.88 -1.09 -7.84
C GLN A 42 -7.52 0.22 -7.36
N GLU A 43 -8.86 0.30 -7.34
CA GLU A 43 -9.60 1.51 -6.95
C GLU A 43 -9.47 1.81 -5.45
N GLU A 44 -9.52 0.78 -4.61
CA GLU A 44 -9.38 0.92 -3.15
C GLU A 44 -7.93 1.29 -2.77
N TRP A 45 -6.95 0.75 -3.50
CA TRP A 45 -5.55 1.09 -3.33
C TRP A 45 -5.27 2.56 -3.64
N ASP A 46 -5.81 3.07 -4.75
CA ASP A 46 -5.63 4.47 -5.15
C ASP A 46 -6.18 5.43 -4.08
N GLU A 47 -7.39 5.18 -3.59
CA GLU A 47 -8.01 5.96 -2.51
C GLU A 47 -7.23 5.86 -1.19
N LEU A 48 -6.69 4.68 -0.86
CA LEU A 48 -5.84 4.49 0.33
C LEU A 48 -4.55 5.32 0.23
N VAL A 49 -3.89 5.33 -0.93
CA VAL A 49 -2.66 6.11 -1.14
C VAL A 49 -2.94 7.60 -1.01
N VAL A 50 -4.05 8.09 -1.57
CA VAL A 50 -4.50 9.48 -1.41
C VAL A 50 -4.71 9.81 0.07
N LEU A 51 -5.42 8.95 0.81
CA LEU A 51 -5.68 9.14 2.24
C LEU A 51 -4.38 9.21 3.05
N ILE A 52 -3.46 8.27 2.87
CA ILE A 52 -2.19 8.22 3.61
C ILE A 52 -1.32 9.43 3.27
N THR A 53 -1.29 9.84 1.99
CA THR A 53 -0.53 11.03 1.56
C THR A 53 -1.07 12.29 2.22
N ALA A 54 -2.38 12.50 2.17
CA ALA A 54 -3.01 13.66 2.83
C ALA A 54 -2.80 13.65 4.35
N ALA A 55 -2.87 12.48 4.99
CA ALA A 55 -2.59 12.33 6.42
C ALA A 55 -1.12 12.69 6.74
N ALA A 56 -0.17 12.25 5.91
CA ALA A 56 1.24 12.55 6.07
C ALA A 56 1.53 14.07 5.96
N GLU A 57 0.89 14.76 5.02
CA GLU A 57 1.02 16.22 4.88
C GLU A 57 0.43 16.97 6.08
N SER A 58 -0.68 16.50 6.64
CA SER A 58 -1.30 17.13 7.81
C SER A 58 -0.51 16.95 9.11
N GLY A 59 0.42 16.00 9.17
CA GLY A 59 1.28 15.74 10.34
C GLY A 59 2.49 16.66 10.45
N GLY A 60 2.73 17.55 9.47
CA GLY A 60 3.93 18.38 9.36
C GLY A 60 3.86 19.79 9.96
N ASP A 61 2.74 20.22 10.56
CA ASP A 61 2.53 21.60 11.05
C ASP A 61 2.53 21.73 12.58
N ALA A 62 3.03 20.74 13.32
CA ALA A 62 2.98 20.75 14.80
C ALA A 62 4.27 21.25 15.49
N GLU A 63 5.34 21.60 14.78
CA GLU A 63 6.60 22.04 15.40
C GLU A 63 7.31 23.14 14.60
N ASP A 64 6.79 24.37 14.63
CA ASP A 64 7.65 25.58 14.56
C ASP A 64 6.94 26.72 15.32
N GLY A 65 7.11 26.69 16.64
CA GLY A 65 6.50 27.63 17.56
C GLY A 65 7.18 27.56 18.91
N GLU A 66 8.46 27.95 18.96
CA GLU A 66 9.09 28.82 19.97
C GLU A 66 10.61 28.96 19.73
#